data_AF-A0A8B9HWJ3-F1
#
_entry.id   AF-A0A8B9HWJ3-F1
#
_cell.length_a   1.000
_cell.length_b   1.000
_cell.length_c   1.000
_cell.angle_alpha   90.00
_cell.angle_beta   90.00
_cell.angle_gamma   90.00
#
_symmetry.space_group_name_H-M   'P 1'
#
loop_
_entity.id
_entity.type
_entity.pdbx_description
1 polymer ?
#
loop_
_entity_poly.entity_id
_entity_poly.type
_entity_poly.pdbx_seq_one_letter_code
_entity_poly.pdbx_strand_id
1 'polypeptide(L)' 'MAKSKNHTTHNQSRKWHRNGIKKPRTHRYESLKGVDPKFLRNMRFAKKHNKKGLKTIAKKEAPK' A
#
# COMPACT_ATOMS: atom_id res chain seq x y z
N MET A 1 53.84 7.55 3.09
CA MET A 1 52.49 6.96 2.93
C MET A 1 52.31 6.53 1.49
N ALA A 2 52.06 5.24 1.23
CA ALA A 2 51.72 4.76 -0.10
C ALA A 2 50.23 5.02 -0.39
N LYS A 3 49.88 5.49 -1.59
CA LYS A 3 48.49 5.81 -1.97
C LYS A 3 47.66 4.53 -2.11
N SER A 4 46.44 4.55 -1.58
CA SER A 4 45.43 3.49 -1.75
C SER A 4 44.31 3.92 -2.71
N LYS A 5 43.44 2.99 -3.11
CA LYS A 5 42.25 3.29 -3.93
C LYS A 5 41.20 4.04 -3.11
N ASN A 6 40.62 5.09 -3.68
CA ASN A 6 39.67 5.95 -2.99
C ASN A 6 38.20 5.46 -3.05
N HIS A 7 37.78 4.80 -4.14
CA HIS A 7 36.40 4.32 -4.31
C HIS A 7 36.29 3.17 -5.33
N THR A 8 35.35 2.24 -5.13
CA THR A 8 34.98 1.23 -6.14
C THR A 8 33.57 0.66 -5.97
N THR A 9 32.84 0.53 -7.07
CA THR A 9 31.57 -0.21 -7.16
C THR A 9 31.79 -1.64 -7.69
N HIS A 10 33.05 -2.08 -7.83
CA HIS A 10 33.37 -3.42 -8.30
C HIS A 10 32.80 -4.47 -7.32
N ASN A 11 32.15 -5.50 -7.87
CA ASN A 11 31.43 -6.55 -7.14
C ASN A 11 30.13 -6.14 -6.41
N GLN A 12 29.71 -4.86 -6.42
CA GLN A 12 28.43 -4.48 -5.79
C GLN A 12 27.24 -5.09 -6.52
N SER A 13 27.19 -4.93 -7.84
CA SER A 13 26.15 -5.52 -8.68
C SER A 13 26.06 -7.04 -8.52
N ARG A 14 27.21 -7.75 -8.52
CA ARG A 14 27.24 -9.21 -8.34
C ARG A 14 26.64 -9.64 -6.99
N LYS A 15 26.92 -8.91 -5.90
CA LYS A 15 26.33 -9.19 -4.58
C LYS A 15 24.82 -8.94 -4.57
N TRP A 16 24.36 -7.83 -5.15
CA TRP A 16 22.93 -7.52 -5.23
C TRP A 16 22.15 -8.58 -6.03
N HIS A 17 22.75 -9.09 -7.11
CA HIS A 17 22.12 -10.11 -7.95
C HIS A 17 22.26 -11.54 -7.42
N ARG A 18 23.18 -11.83 -6.49
CA ARG A 18 23.33 -13.17 -5.88
C ARG A 18 22.02 -13.68 -5.27
N ASN A 19 21.28 -12.80 -4.58
CA ASN A 19 19.97 -13.10 -4.02
C ASN A 19 18.80 -12.61 -4.91
N GLY A 20 19.14 -11.90 -5.98
CA GLY A 20 18.21 -11.23 -6.88
C GLY A 20 17.62 -9.94 -6.30
N ILE A 21 17.51 -8.91 -7.14
CA ILE A 21 16.83 -7.65 -6.79
C ILE A 21 15.32 -7.90 -6.90
N LYS A 22 14.65 -8.15 -5.77
CA LYS A 22 13.21 -8.41 -5.75
C LYS A 22 12.43 -7.10 -5.81
N LYS A 23 11.39 -7.06 -6.64
CA LYS A 23 10.43 -5.96 -6.67
C LYS A 23 9.62 -5.93 -5.35
N PRO A 24 9.15 -4.76 -4.90
CA PRO A 24 8.24 -4.68 -3.77
C PRO A 24 6.98 -5.50 -4.05
N ARG A 25 6.42 -6.11 -3.01
CA ARG A 25 5.18 -6.89 -3.13
C ARG A 25 4.01 -5.93 -3.32
N THR A 26 3.19 -6.21 -4.33
CA THR A 26 1.91 -5.52 -4.54
C THR A 26 0.82 -6.27 -3.79
N HIS A 27 -0.04 -5.54 -3.09
CA HIS A 27 -1.19 -6.08 -2.37
C HIS A 27 -2.48 -5.57 -3.02
N ARG A 28 -3.56 -6.36 -2.99
CA ARG A 28 -4.86 -5.96 -3.59
C ARG A 28 -5.42 -4.68 -2.96
N TYR A 29 -5.20 -4.49 -1.66
CA TYR A 29 -5.65 -3.32 -0.92
C TYR A 29 -4.46 -2.66 -0.23
N GLU A 30 -4.09 -1.46 -0.67
CA GLU A 30 -3.00 -0.67 -0.08
C GLU A 30 -3.48 0.19 1.10
N SER A 31 -2.52 0.75 1.84
CA SER A 31 -2.81 1.66 2.96
C SER A 31 -3.30 3.02 2.44
N LEU A 32 -4.21 3.66 3.16
CA LEU A 32 -4.69 5.02 2.86
C LEU A 32 -3.86 6.12 3.55
N LYS A 33 -2.60 5.84 3.91
CA LYS A 33 -1.71 6.82 4.55
C LYS A 33 -1.33 7.89 3.54
N GLY A 34 -1.47 9.16 3.91
CA GLY A 34 -1.16 10.31 3.04
C GLY A 34 -2.33 10.81 2.19
N VAL A 35 -3.50 10.15 2.25
CA VAL A 35 -4.73 10.65 1.63
C VAL A 35 -5.28 11.85 2.42
N ASP A 36 -5.93 12.80 1.75
CA ASP A 36 -6.51 14.00 2.34
C ASP A 36 -7.33 13.70 3.62
N PRO A 37 -6.98 14.33 4.76
CA PRO A 37 -7.69 14.13 6.02
C PRO A 37 -9.19 14.45 5.95
N LYS A 38 -9.61 15.46 5.15
CA LYS A 38 -11.03 15.82 5.02
C LYS A 38 -11.81 14.70 4.32
N PHE A 39 -11.28 14.17 3.22
CA PHE A 39 -11.83 13.00 2.55
C PHE A 39 -11.87 11.77 3.46
N LEU A 40 -10.77 11.46 4.16
CA LEU A 40 -10.70 10.30 5.07
C LEU A 40 -11.73 10.39 6.19
N ARG A 41 -11.93 11.59 6.75
CA ARG A 41 -12.93 11.82 7.80
C ARG A 41 -14.34 11.52 7.30
N ASN A 42 -14.71 12.01 6.11
CA ASN A 42 -16.00 11.71 5.50
C ASN A 42 -16.16 10.21 5.20
N MET A 43 -15.17 9.57 4.57
CA MET A 43 -15.21 8.14 4.26
C MET A 43 -15.38 7.29 5.53
N ARG A 44 -14.71 7.66 6.63
CA ARG A 44 -14.88 6.98 7.94
C ARG A 44 -16.30 7.11 8.47
N PHE A 45 -16.91 8.30 8.41
CA PHE A 45 -18.29 8.51 8.82
C PHE A 45 -19.29 7.74 7.95
N ALA A 46 -19.10 7.72 6.63
CA ALA A 46 -19.93 6.93 5.72
C ALA A 46 -19.89 5.43 6.09
N LYS A 47 -18.68 4.86 6.21
CA LYS A 47 -18.51 3.45 6.61
C LYS A 47 -19.10 3.16 7.99
N LYS A 48 -18.99 4.09 8.95
CA LYS A 48 -19.55 3.97 10.30
C LYS A 48 -21.08 3.82 10.29
N HIS A 49 -21.78 4.53 9.40
CA HIS A 49 -23.24 4.59 9.38
C HIS A 49 -23.92 3.65 8.38
N ASN A 50 -23.18 2.89 7.57
CA ASN A 50 -23.73 1.90 6.63
C ASN A 50 -24.71 0.90 7.27
N LYS A 51 -24.53 0.56 8.55
CA LYS A 51 -25.43 -0.35 9.28
C LYS A 51 -26.87 0.14 9.38
N LYS A 52 -27.10 1.47 9.35
CA LYS A 52 -28.44 2.06 9.47
C LYS A 52 -29.34 1.76 8.26
N GLY A 53 -28.76 1.62 7.08
CA GLY A 53 -29.48 1.37 5.82
C GLY A 53 -29.68 -0.11 5.49
N LEU A 54 -29.20 -1.05 6.31
CA LEU A 54 -29.20 -2.47 5.93
C LEU A 54 -30.60 -3.04 5.72
N LYS A 55 -31.59 -2.63 6.53
CA LYS A 55 -32.97 -3.10 6.41
C LYS A 55 -33.65 -2.59 5.13
N THR A 56 -33.31 -1.40 4.67
CA THR A 56 -33.89 -0.82 3.44
C THR A 56 -33.21 -1.39 2.20
N ILE A 57 -31.91 -1.67 2.27
CA ILE A 57 -31.16 -2.38 1.22
C ILE A 57 -31.69 -3.80 1.08
N ALA A 58 -31.80 -4.57 2.17
CA ALA A 58 -32.30 -5.94 2.14
C ALA A 58 -33.73 -6.05 1.59
N LYS A 59 -34.61 -5.09 1.92
CA LYS A 59 -35.97 -5.02 1.36
C LYS A 59 -35.99 -4.68 -0.14
N LYS A 60 -35.03 -3.89 -0.63
CA LYS A 60 -34.90 -3.56 -2.05
C LYS A 60 -34.30 -4.71 -2.86
N GLU A 61 -33.40 -5.48 -2.26
CA GLU A 61 -32.68 -6.58 -2.90
C GLU A 61 -33.43 -7.92 -2.80
N ALA A 62 -34.51 -7.99 -2.00
CA ALA A 62 -35.38 -9.15 -1.98
C ALA A 62 -35.98 -9.39 -3.38
N PRO A 63 -35.94 -10.64 -3.89
CA PRO A 63 -36.59 -10.96 -5.16
C PRO A 63 -38.10 -10.66 -5.04
N LYS A 64 -38.65 -10.07 -6.10
CA LYS A 64 -40.09 -9.77 -6.21
C LYS A 64 -40.94 -11.02 -6.06
#